data_AF-R7PT60-F1
#
_entry.id   AF-R7PT60-F1
#
_cell.length_a   1.000
_cell.length_b   1.000
_cell.length_c   1.000
_cell.angle_alpha   90.00
_cell.angle_beta   90.00
_cell.angle_gamma   90.00
#
_symmetry.space_group_name_H-M   'P 1'
#
loop_
_entity.id
_entity.type
_entity.pdbx_description
1 polymer ?
#
loop_
_entity_poly.entity_id
_entity_poly.type
_entity_poly.pdbx_seq_one_letter_code
_entity_poly.pdbx_strand_id
1 'polypeptide(L)'
;MDDWKEKKLFLNKILIGNILSMAKGLGIIVNRRIYVKTHLEPVSVNYKSVKMLGFTGEFKVRFKIPDYFGFGKGVSQGFGSVKQIIDEE
;
A
#
# COMPACT_ATOMS: atom_id res chain seq x y z
N MET A 1 -15.62 7.98 19.72
CA MET A 1 -14.71 6.89 19.28
C MET A 1 -13.87 7.49 18.16
N ASP A 2 -12.55 7.50 18.30
CA ASP A 2 -11.66 8.30 17.45
C ASP A 2 -11.70 7.87 15.97
N ASP A 3 -12.41 8.63 15.12
CA ASP A 3 -12.56 8.45 13.66
C ASP A 3 -11.22 8.14 12.94
N TRP A 4 -10.12 8.74 13.41
CA TRP A 4 -8.79 8.52 12.83
C TRP A 4 -8.26 7.09 13.02
N LYS A 5 -8.57 6.43 14.15
CA LYS A 5 -8.13 5.05 14.41
C LYS A 5 -8.83 4.07 13.48
N GLU A 6 -10.13 4.29 13.26
CA GLU A 6 -10.94 3.47 12.36
C GLU A 6 -10.49 3.62 10.91
N LYS A 7 -10.28 4.86 10.45
CA LYS A 7 -9.71 5.14 9.12
C LYS A 7 -8.36 4.47 8.93
N LYS A 8 -7.47 4.56 9.93
CA LYS A 8 -6.17 3.88 9.90
C LYS A 8 -6.30 2.36 9.80
N LEU A 9 -7.18 1.76 10.58
CA LEU A 9 -7.42 0.32 10.53
C LEU A 9 -8.03 -0.11 9.18
N PHE A 10 -8.89 0.72 8.61
CA PHE A 10 -9.46 0.51 7.29
C PHE A 10 -8.39 0.55 6.19
N LEU A 11 -7.51 1.54 6.21
CA LEU A 11 -6.36 1.61 5.28
C LEU A 11 -5.42 0.42 5.42
N ASN A 12 -5.16 -0.06 6.64
CA ASN A 12 -4.37 -1.28 6.85
C ASN A 12 -5.01 -2.50 6.18
N LYS A 13 -6.34 -2.65 6.27
CA LYS A 13 -7.07 -3.76 5.62
C LYS A 13 -6.97 -3.68 4.09
N ILE A 14 -7.12 -2.48 3.52
CA ILE A 14 -6.95 -2.25 2.08
C ILE A 14 -5.54 -2.63 1.64
N LEU A 15 -4.51 -2.21 2.38
CA LEU A 15 -3.12 -2.49 2.03
C LEU A 15 -2.81 -4.00 2.08
N ILE A 16 -3.34 -4.72 3.08
CA ILE A 16 -3.27 -6.18 3.15
C ILE A 16 -3.91 -6.82 1.92
N GLY A 17 -5.11 -6.37 1.53
CA GLY A 17 -5.80 -6.86 0.33
C GLY A 17 -5.00 -6.64 -0.95
N ASN A 18 -4.39 -5.47 -1.10
CA ASN A 18 -3.55 -5.15 -2.25
C ASN A 18 -2.31 -6.04 -2.33
N ILE A 19 -1.62 -6.29 -1.20
CA ILE A 19 -0.45 -7.19 -1.15
C ILE A 19 -0.87 -8.63 -1.50
N LEU A 20 -2.01 -9.11 -0.98
CA LEU A 20 -2.53 -10.45 -1.32
C LEU A 20 -2.91 -10.57 -2.81
N SER A 21 -3.55 -9.54 -3.37
CA SER A 21 -3.88 -9.49 -4.81
C SER A 21 -2.63 -9.52 -5.67
N MET A 22 -1.59 -8.78 -5.27
CA MET A 22 -0.29 -8.79 -5.93
C MET A 22 0.36 -10.17 -5.85
N ALA A 23 0.45 -10.77 -4.66
CA ALA A 23 1.02 -12.10 -4.47
C ALA A 23 0.32 -13.16 -5.33
N LYS A 24 -1.02 -13.14 -5.36
CA LYS A 24 -1.82 -14.02 -6.23
C LYS A 24 -1.47 -13.82 -7.71
N GLY A 25 -1.35 -12.58 -8.18
CA GLY A 25 -0.98 -12.27 -9.56
C GLY A 25 0.41 -12.77 -9.95
N LEU A 26 1.31 -12.89 -8.98
CA LEU A 26 2.67 -13.42 -9.14
C LEU A 26 2.77 -14.95 -8.92
N GLY A 27 1.64 -15.64 -8.65
CA GLY A 27 1.64 -17.07 -8.35
C GLY A 27 2.21 -17.43 -6.98
N ILE A 28 2.31 -16.48 -6.05
CA ILE A 28 2.84 -16.67 -4.70
C ILE A 28 1.70 -17.03 -3.74
N ILE A 29 1.81 -18.19 -3.08
CA ILE A 29 0.88 -18.62 -2.04
C ILE A 29 1.31 -18.03 -0.69
N VAL A 30 0.49 -17.15 -0.12
CA VAL A 30 0.72 -16.56 1.19
C VAL A 30 0.08 -17.45 2.27
N ASN A 31 0.91 -18.24 2.96
CA ASN A 31 0.47 -19.18 4.00
C ASN A 31 0.46 -18.61 5.43
N ARG A 32 0.84 -17.34 5.59
CA ARG A 32 0.92 -16.66 6.90
C ARG A 32 0.10 -15.38 6.88
N ARG A 33 -0.45 -15.03 8.04
CA ARG A 33 -1.19 -13.78 8.21
C ARG A 33 -0.26 -12.58 8.01
N ILE A 34 -0.64 -11.70 7.11
CA ILE A 34 0.05 -10.42 6.89
C ILE A 34 -0.44 -9.41 7.93
N TYR A 35 0.52 -8.72 8.55
CA TYR A 35 0.27 -7.61 9.45
C TYR A 35 0.91 -6.35 8.87
N VAL A 36 0.14 -5.27 8.86
CA VAL A 36 0.53 -3.98 8.29
C VAL A 36 0.32 -2.89 9.34
N LYS A 37 1.28 -1.97 9.43
CA LYS A 37 1.14 -0.70 10.14
C LYS A 37 1.45 0.44 9.18
N THR A 38 0.50 1.34 8.97
CA THR A 38 0.63 2.49 8.07
C THR A 38 0.88 3.80 8.81
N HIS A 39 1.58 4.71 8.14
CA HIS A 39 1.64 6.14 8.41
C HIS A 39 1.48 6.84 7.05
N LEU A 40 0.23 7.21 6.74
CA LEU A 40 -0.15 7.69 5.41
C LEU A 40 -0.81 9.06 5.50
N GLU A 41 -0.52 9.90 4.52
CA GLU A 41 -1.13 11.20 4.34
C GLU A 41 -1.99 11.21 3.07
N PRO A 42 -3.20 11.79 3.14
CA PRO A 42 -4.06 11.92 1.97
C PRO A 42 -3.48 12.94 0.99
N VAL A 43 -3.52 12.61 -0.31
CA VAL A 43 -3.11 13.51 -1.39
C VAL A 43 -4.17 13.50 -2.50
N SER A 44 -4.45 14.66 -3.10
CA SER A 44 -5.32 14.73 -4.28
C SER A 44 -4.52 14.36 -5.53
N VAL A 45 -5.01 13.38 -6.28
CA VAL A 45 -4.36 12.88 -7.51
C VAL A 45 -5.33 12.94 -8.68
N ASN A 46 -4.82 13.12 -9.90
CA ASN A 46 -5.61 12.97 -11.11
C ASN A 46 -5.39 11.57 -11.68
N TYR A 47 -6.45 10.75 -11.69
CA TYR A 47 -6.45 9.44 -12.32
C TYR A 47 -7.43 9.42 -13.49
N LYS A 48 -6.91 9.26 -14.71
CA LYS A 48 -7.70 9.32 -15.95
C LYS A 48 -8.58 10.59 -16.05
N SER A 49 -7.96 11.74 -15.78
CA SER A 49 -8.61 13.07 -15.78
C SER A 49 -9.70 13.27 -14.71
N VAL A 50 -9.82 12.34 -13.76
CA VAL A 50 -10.73 12.46 -12.62
C VAL A 50 -9.92 12.70 -11.35
N LYS A 51 -10.27 13.73 -10.57
CA LYS A 51 -9.69 13.96 -9.25
C LYS A 51 -10.11 12.83 -8.31
N MET A 52 -9.13 12.17 -7.72
CA MET A 52 -9.30 11.09 -6.76
C MET A 52 -8.48 11.37 -5.50
N LEU A 53 -8.85 10.70 -4.41
CA LEU A 53 -8.04 10.64 -3.20
C LEU A 53 -6.99 9.54 -3.34
N GLY A 54 -5.72 9.90 -3.21
CA GLY A 54 -4.58 9.00 -3.09
C GLY A 54 -3.95 9.11 -1.70
N PHE A 55 -2.90 8.32 -1.49
CA PHE A 55 -2.13 8.32 -0.25
C PHE A 55 -0.64 8.26 -0.55
N THR A 56 0.15 9.00 0.23
CA THR A 56 1.60 8.92 0.28
C THR A 56 2.05 8.63 1.72
N GLY A 57 3.29 8.20 1.91
CA GLY A 57 3.85 7.91 3.23
C GLY A 57 4.44 6.50 3.31
N GLU A 58 4.40 5.93 4.51
CA GLU A 58 5.19 4.76 4.86
C GLU A 58 4.34 3.66 5.47
N PHE A 59 4.82 2.42 5.35
CA PHE A 59 4.23 1.30 6.04
C PHE A 59 5.27 0.25 6.39
N LYS A 60 4.99 -0.52 7.45
CA LYS A 60 5.79 -1.67 7.87
C LYS A 60 5.02 -2.95 7.59
N VAL A 61 5.68 -3.92 6.94
CA VAL A 61 5.13 -5.24 6.65
C VAL A 61 6.23 -6.29 6.70
N ARG A 62 5.88 -7.54 7.07
CA ARG A 62 6.76 -8.70 6.95
C ARG A 62 6.56 -9.40 5.60
N PHE A 63 6.78 -8.67 4.51
CA PHE A 63 6.64 -9.15 3.14
C PHE A 63 7.69 -8.45 2.28
N LYS A 64 8.50 -9.23 1.55
CA LYS A 64 9.58 -8.65 0.72
C LYS A 64 8.97 -8.16 -0.59
N ILE A 65 9.14 -6.87 -0.88
CA ILE A 65 8.68 -6.21 -2.10
C ILE A 65 9.92 -5.61 -2.76
N PRO A 66 10.19 -5.90 -4.05
CA PRO A 66 11.30 -5.27 -4.77
C PRO A 66 11.12 -3.74 -4.83
N ASP A 67 12.23 -3.02 -4.89
CA ASP A 67 12.20 -1.57 -5.07
C ASP A 67 11.52 -1.20 -6.39
N TYR A 68 10.77 -0.10 -6.35
CA TYR A 68 9.96 0.44 -7.45
C TYR A 68 8.84 -0.48 -7.94
N PHE A 69 8.54 -1.54 -7.20
CA PHE A 69 7.37 -2.35 -7.50
C PHE A 69 6.10 -1.58 -7.16
N GLY A 70 5.11 -1.66 -8.03
CA GLY A 70 3.82 -1.00 -7.85
C GLY A 70 2.70 -2.00 -7.58
N PHE A 71 1.79 -1.67 -6.66
CA PHE A 71 0.58 -2.46 -6.42
C PHE A 71 -0.62 -1.56 -6.07
N GLY A 72 -1.83 -2.12 -6.19
CA GLY A 72 -3.07 -1.37 -6.02
C GLY A 72 -3.67 -0.91 -7.36
N LYS A 73 -4.25 0.29 -7.40
CA LYS A 73 -4.94 0.82 -8.59
C LYS A 73 -4.05 1.82 -9.33
N GLY A 74 -4.03 1.73 -10.66
CA GLY A 74 -3.28 2.67 -11.50
C GLY A 74 -1.78 2.39 -11.58
N VAL A 75 -1.36 1.17 -11.26
CA VAL A 75 0.06 0.75 -11.23
C VAL A 75 0.79 1.05 -12.54
N SER A 76 0.15 0.78 -13.69
CA SER A 76 0.74 1.07 -15.01
C SER A 76 0.95 2.55 -15.30
N GLN A 77 0.38 3.45 -14.49
CA GLN A 77 0.57 4.90 -14.57
C GLN A 77 1.51 5.42 -13.47
N GLY A 78 2.21 4.52 -12.75
CA GLY A 78 3.18 4.86 -11.71
C GLY A 78 2.61 4.96 -10.29
N PHE A 79 1.31 4.75 -10.09
CA PHE A 79 0.70 4.78 -8.75
C PHE A 79 1.03 3.54 -7.92
N GLY A 80 1.14 3.74 -6.60
CA GLY A 80 1.36 2.64 -5.66
C GLY A 80 2.77 2.04 -5.72
N SER A 81 3.72 2.76 -6.31
CA SER A 81 5.14 2.41 -6.33
C SER A 81 5.72 2.49 -4.91
N VAL A 82 6.46 1.48 -4.49
CA VAL A 82 7.10 1.43 -3.18
C VAL A 82 8.60 1.22 -3.29
N LYS A 83 9.33 1.67 -2.28
CA LYS A 83 10.78 1.42 -2.12
C LYS A 83 11.04 1.09 -0.66
N GLN A 84 11.94 0.15 -0.41
CA GLN A 84 12.38 -0.12 0.94
C GLN A 84 13.17 1.08 1.48
N ILE A 85 12.81 1.55 2.68
CA ILE A 85 13.58 2.54 3.42
C ILE A 85 14.72 1.79 4.11
N ILE A 86 15.95 2.14 3.75
CA ILE A 86 17.16 1.69 4.44
C ILE A 86 17.55 2.87 5.31
N ASP A 87 17.37 2.75 6.63
CA ASP A 87 17.96 3.70 7.55
C ASP A 87 19.49 3.48 7.47
N GLU A 88 20.21 4.47 6.92
CA GLU A 88 21.67 4.52 7.08
C GLU A 88 21.94 4.91 8.53
N GLU A 89 22.55 3.99 9.28
CA GLU A 89 23.03 4.21 10.64
C GLU A 89 24.40 4.90 10.64
#